data_AF-A0A412PFM2-F1
#
_entry.id   AF-A0A412PFM2-F1
#
_cell.length_a   1.000
_cell.length_b   1.000
_cell.length_c   1.000
_cell.angle_alpha   90.00
_cell.angle_beta   90.00
_cell.angle_gamma   90.00
#
_symmetry.space_group_name_H-M   'P 1'
#
loop_
_entity.id
_entity.type
_entity.pdbx_description
1 polymer ?
#
loop_
_entity_poly.entity_id
_entity_poly.type
_entity_poly.pdbx_seq_one_letter_code
_entity_poly.pdbx_strand_id
1 'polypeptide(L)'
;MSIAKTKRFTVLALLAAIAITLNILETTMIPPLMGVFRIGLANIMALVALRMLGIKEMLIVNAMRVLIGNLLTGTIFGSVFWISFSGVVLSSLILILMDLLKSSLMFTSVMSSIGHSLGQVLVVTFFYMQPAFIVVLPYFLLLSIPTGLLTGFVATIAIQRVKPLRKQD
;
A
#
# COMPACT_ATOMS: atom_id res chain seq x y z
N MET A 1 -18.70 6.98 22.85
CA MET A 1 -18.72 5.51 23.03
C MET A 1 -17.30 4.98 22.86
N SER A 2 -16.64 4.56 23.95
CA SER A 2 -15.32 3.92 23.87
C SER A 2 -15.48 2.63 23.06
N ILE A 3 -14.90 2.57 21.86
CA ILE A 3 -14.81 1.30 21.15
C ILE A 3 -14.06 0.35 22.07
N ALA A 4 -14.69 -0.76 22.44
CA ALA A 4 -14.04 -1.80 23.21
C ALA A 4 -12.72 -2.15 22.50
N LYS A 5 -11.59 -2.07 23.20
CA LYS A 5 -10.24 -2.27 22.63
C LYS A 5 -10.18 -3.53 21.74
N THR A 6 -10.90 -4.58 22.14
CA THR A 6 -11.10 -5.82 21.40
C THR A 6 -11.66 -5.59 20.00
N LYS A 7 -12.73 -4.80 19.83
CA LYS A 7 -13.32 -4.53 18.51
C LYS A 7 -12.35 -3.81 17.57
N ARG A 8 -11.59 -2.83 18.08
CA ARG A 8 -10.58 -2.11 17.28
C ARG A 8 -9.46 -3.07 16.83
N PHE A 9 -8.99 -3.92 17.75
CA PHE A 9 -7.98 -4.94 17.45
C PHE A 9 -8.48 -5.95 16.41
N THR A 10 -9.71 -6.47 16.55
CA THR A 10 -10.29 -7.42 15.58
C THR A 10 -10.40 -6.82 14.19
N VAL A 11 -10.81 -5.55 14.07
CA VAL A 11 -10.87 -4.87 12.77
C VAL A 11 -9.48 -4.66 12.20
N LEU A 12 -8.50 -4.22 13.01
CA LEU A 12 -7.12 -4.10 12.55
C LEU A 12 -6.56 -5.43 12.03
N ALA A 13 -6.76 -6.52 12.78
CA ALA A 13 -6.34 -7.86 12.39
C ALA A 13 -6.99 -8.31 11.07
N LEU A 14 -8.29 -8.03 10.90
CA LEU A 14 -9.01 -8.31 9.66
C LEU A 14 -8.45 -7.52 8.47
N LEU A 15 -8.22 -6.21 8.63
CA LEU A 15 -7.66 -5.37 7.56
C LEU A 15 -6.24 -5.83 7.20
N ALA A 16 -5.43 -6.20 8.20
CA ALA A 16 -4.09 -6.75 7.99
C ALA A 16 -4.14 -8.09 7.24
N ALA A 17 -5.03 -9.01 7.65
CA ALA A 17 -5.20 -10.29 6.98
C ALA A 17 -5.59 -10.11 5.50
N ILE A 18 -6.55 -9.23 5.20
CA ILE A 18 -6.94 -8.93 3.81
C ILE A 18 -5.76 -8.32 3.04
N ALA A 19 -5.00 -7.40 3.65
CA ALA A 19 -3.84 -6.78 3.01
C ALA A 19 -2.74 -7.80 2.69
N ILE A 20 -2.48 -8.75 3.59
CA ILE A 20 -1.56 -9.87 3.38
C ILE A 20 -2.05 -10.74 2.22
N THR A 21 -3.32 -11.14 2.23
CA THR A 21 -3.91 -11.97 1.17
C THR A 21 -3.82 -11.29 -0.19
N LEU A 22 -4.15 -9.99 -0.28
CA LEU A 22 -4.03 -9.23 -1.52
C LEU A 22 -2.58 -9.11 -1.99
N ASN A 23 -1.62 -8.94 -1.06
CA ASN A 23 -0.20 -8.89 -1.40
C ASN A 23 0.31 -10.23 -1.94
N ILE A 24 -0.11 -11.35 -1.34
CA ILE A 24 0.24 -12.70 -1.80
C ILE A 24 -0.38 -12.96 -3.17
N LEU A 25 -1.69 -12.70 -3.33
CA LEU A 25 -2.39 -12.87 -4.61
C LEU A 25 -1.72 -12.07 -5.73
N GLU A 26 -1.36 -10.82 -5.47
CA GLU A 26 -0.62 -9.99 -6.42
C GLU A 26 0.79 -10.53 -6.69
N THR A 27 1.43 -11.14 -5.69
CA THR A 27 2.79 -11.70 -5.83
C THR A 27 2.80 -12.99 -6.63
N THR A 28 1.78 -13.85 -6.47
CA THR A 28 1.77 -15.19 -7.04
C THR A 28 0.93 -15.33 -8.30
N MET A 29 -0.18 -14.58 -8.43
CA MET A 29 -1.16 -14.77 -9.51
C MET A 29 -1.06 -13.71 -10.61
N ILE A 30 -0.53 -12.53 -10.30
CA ILE A 30 -0.46 -11.41 -11.25
C ILE A 30 1.00 -11.19 -11.65
N PRO A 31 1.39 -11.53 -12.89
CA PRO A 31 2.74 -11.25 -13.37
C PRO A 31 3.04 -9.76 -13.31
N PRO A 32 4.22 -9.34 -12.84
CA PRO A 32 4.57 -7.94 -12.79
C PRO A 32 4.70 -7.36 -14.20
N LEU A 33 4.09 -6.20 -14.43
CA LEU A 33 4.18 -5.52 -15.72
C LEU A 33 5.59 -4.95 -15.89
N MET A 34 6.17 -5.06 -17.09
CA MET A 34 7.58 -4.68 -17.34
C MET A 34 8.57 -5.33 -16.35
N GLY A 35 8.26 -6.53 -15.85
CA GLY A 35 9.10 -7.31 -14.95
C GLY A 35 9.14 -6.85 -13.48
N VAL A 36 8.70 -5.62 -13.17
CA VAL A 36 8.80 -5.05 -11.81
C VAL A 36 7.53 -4.33 -11.35
N PHE A 37 6.74 -3.73 -12.25
CA PHE A 37 5.60 -2.92 -11.87
C PHE A 37 4.48 -3.77 -11.27
N ARG A 38 4.07 -3.42 -10.05
CA ARG A 38 2.93 -4.03 -9.34
C ARG A 38 1.83 -2.99 -9.15
N ILE A 39 0.58 -3.41 -9.31
CA ILE A 39 -0.63 -2.58 -9.20
C ILE A 39 -0.78 -2.00 -7.79
N GLY A 40 -0.31 -2.73 -6.77
CA GLY A 40 -0.42 -2.35 -5.37
C GLY A 40 -1.81 -2.61 -4.81
N LEU A 41 -2.39 -3.80 -5.06
CA LEU A 41 -3.74 -4.14 -4.59
C LEU A 41 -3.88 -4.00 -3.07
N ALA A 42 -2.82 -4.38 -2.34
CA ALA A 42 -2.81 -4.24 -0.89
C ALA A 42 -2.88 -2.77 -0.41
N ASN A 43 -2.62 -1.76 -1.26
CA ASN A 43 -2.75 -0.34 -0.92
C ASN A 43 -4.19 0.07 -0.66
N ILE A 44 -5.17 -0.66 -1.21
CA ILE A 44 -6.59 -0.46 -0.92
C ILE A 44 -6.81 -0.57 0.60
N MET A 45 -6.24 -1.61 1.23
CA MET A 45 -6.40 -1.83 2.67
C MET A 45 -5.64 -0.81 3.52
N ALA A 46 -4.53 -0.26 3.01
CA ALA A 46 -3.82 0.84 3.64
C ALA A 46 -4.68 2.11 3.72
N LEU A 47 -5.33 2.47 2.60
CA LEU A 47 -6.27 3.60 2.52
C LEU A 47 -7.48 3.40 3.43
N VAL A 48 -8.05 2.19 3.41
CA VAL A 48 -9.17 1.82 4.29
C VAL A 48 -8.76 1.94 5.76
N ALA A 49 -7.60 1.39 6.14
CA ALA A 49 -7.09 1.47 7.52
C ALA A 49 -6.83 2.92 7.95
N LEU A 50 -6.26 3.75 7.05
CA LEU A 50 -6.00 5.16 7.33
C LEU A 50 -7.28 5.93 7.66
N ARG A 51 -8.32 5.75 6.85
CA ARG A 51 -9.59 6.44 7.04
C ARG A 51 -10.42 5.86 8.19
N MET A 52 -10.37 4.54 8.41
CA MET A 52 -11.18 3.87 9.43
C MET A 52 -10.58 3.86 10.82
N LEU A 53 -9.26 3.78 10.97
CA LEU A 53 -8.58 3.55 12.24
C LEU A 53 -7.53 4.63 12.55
N GLY A 54 -6.87 5.14 11.51
CA GLY A 54 -5.87 6.20 11.60
C GLY A 54 -4.48 5.78 11.11
N ILE A 55 -3.52 6.68 11.28
CA ILE A 55 -2.15 6.51 10.77
C ILE A 55 -1.44 5.31 11.41
N LYS A 56 -1.55 5.14 12.73
CA LYS A 56 -0.84 4.07 13.46
C LYS A 56 -1.24 2.68 12.94
N GLU A 57 -2.53 2.47 12.76
CA GLU A 57 -3.09 1.22 12.25
C GLU A 57 -2.78 0.98 10.78
N MET A 58 -2.81 2.02 9.95
CA MET A 58 -2.38 1.92 8.55
C MET A 58 -0.92 1.47 8.44
N LEU A 59 -0.03 1.99 9.28
CA LEU A 59 1.38 1.55 9.32
C LEU A 59 1.50 0.08 9.74
N ILE A 60 0.71 -0.37 10.72
CA ILE A 60 0.70 -1.78 11.12
C ILE A 60 0.23 -2.67 9.96
N VAL A 61 -0.86 -2.32 9.29
CA VAL A 61 -1.36 -3.08 8.11
C VAL A 61 -0.30 -3.15 7.02
N ASN A 62 0.37 -2.04 6.74
CA ASN A 62 1.42 -1.94 5.73
C ASN A 62 2.68 -2.72 6.09
N ALA A 63 3.10 -2.72 7.36
CA ALA A 63 4.22 -3.52 7.82
C ALA A 63 3.89 -5.02 7.74
N MET A 64 2.71 -5.40 8.23
CA MET A 64 2.28 -6.80 8.27
C MET A 64 2.17 -7.42 6.86
N ARG A 65 1.59 -6.71 5.89
CA ARG A 65 1.51 -7.22 4.51
C ARG A 65 2.88 -7.47 3.88
N VAL A 66 3.88 -6.63 4.17
CA VAL A 66 5.22 -6.80 3.59
C VAL A 66 5.96 -7.93 4.31
N LEU A 67 5.96 -7.93 5.64
CA LEU A 67 6.69 -8.93 6.43
C LEU A 67 6.06 -10.31 6.26
N ILE A 68 4.76 -10.44 6.54
CA ILE A 68 4.07 -11.73 6.51
C ILE A 68 3.82 -12.18 5.07
N GLY A 69 3.45 -11.27 4.17
CA GLY A 69 3.26 -11.60 2.76
C GLY A 69 4.51 -12.21 2.13
N ASN A 70 5.66 -11.56 2.29
CA ASN A 70 6.93 -12.09 1.76
C ASN A 70 7.44 -13.32 2.52
N LEU A 71 7.14 -13.45 3.81
CA LEU A 71 7.46 -14.67 4.56
C LEU A 71 6.69 -15.87 4.00
N LEU A 72 5.38 -15.70 3.76
CA LEU A 72 4.51 -16.76 3.25
C LEU A 72 4.80 -17.14 1.79
N THR A 73 5.31 -16.21 0.98
CA THR A 73 5.75 -16.51 -0.40
C THR A 73 7.20 -16.99 -0.48
N GLY A 74 7.91 -17.09 0.64
CA GLY A 74 9.32 -17.53 0.67
C GLY A 74 10.31 -16.52 0.07
N THR A 75 9.93 -15.24 -0.04
CA THR A 75 10.75 -14.16 -0.63
C THR A 75 11.32 -13.18 0.41
N ILE A 76 11.20 -13.52 1.71
CA ILE A 76 11.69 -12.69 2.81
C ILE A 76 13.20 -12.43 2.66
N PHE A 77 13.60 -11.17 2.89
CA PHE A 77 14.98 -10.68 2.71
C PHE A 77 15.58 -10.79 1.30
N GLY A 78 14.83 -11.27 0.30
CA GLY A 78 15.21 -11.23 -1.11
C GLY A 78 14.94 -9.88 -1.79
N SER A 79 15.23 -9.78 -3.08
CA SER A 79 15.00 -8.55 -3.85
C SER A 79 13.52 -8.13 -3.85
N VAL A 80 12.60 -9.08 -3.97
CA VAL A 80 11.14 -8.83 -3.94
C VAL A 80 10.71 -8.19 -2.63
N PHE A 81 11.27 -8.63 -1.50
CA PHE A 81 11.00 -8.03 -0.19
C PHE A 81 11.46 -6.57 -0.15
N TRP A 82 12.68 -6.26 -0.58
CA TRP A 82 13.21 -4.89 -0.57
C TRP A 82 12.45 -3.95 -1.51
N ILE A 83 12.07 -4.43 -2.69
CA ILE A 83 11.25 -3.69 -3.66
C ILE A 83 9.88 -3.37 -3.04
N SER A 84 9.23 -4.36 -2.42
CA SER A 84 7.95 -4.16 -1.75
C SER A 84 8.09 -3.20 -0.57
N PHE A 85 9.08 -3.42 0.30
CA PHE A 85 9.32 -2.63 1.50
C PHE A 85 9.53 -1.15 1.18
N SER A 86 10.42 -0.82 0.25
CA SER A 86 10.68 0.57 -0.14
C SER A 86 9.45 1.25 -0.73
N GLY A 87 8.74 0.55 -1.61
CA GLY A 87 7.47 1.05 -2.13
C GLY A 87 6.50 1.36 -1.00
N VAL A 88 6.33 0.45 -0.04
CA VAL A 88 5.41 0.62 1.09
C VAL A 88 5.83 1.77 2.00
N VAL A 89 7.13 1.96 2.24
CA VAL A 89 7.65 3.07 3.05
C VAL A 89 7.30 4.40 2.38
N LEU A 90 7.65 4.59 1.11
CA LEU A 90 7.36 5.84 0.41
C LEU A 90 5.86 6.09 0.26
N SER A 91 5.07 5.05 -0.06
CA SER A 91 3.62 5.19 -0.14
C SER A 91 3.02 5.60 1.21
N SER A 92 3.51 5.02 2.32
CA SER A 92 3.03 5.35 3.66
C SER A 92 3.36 6.79 4.06
N LEU A 93 4.54 7.28 3.70
CA LEU A 93 4.91 8.69 3.92
C LEU A 93 3.98 9.64 3.16
N ILE A 94 3.68 9.33 1.90
CA ILE A 94 2.73 10.12 1.11
C ILE A 94 1.33 10.06 1.71
N LEU A 95 0.86 8.88 2.13
CA LEU A 95 -0.45 8.74 2.80
C LEU A 95 -0.55 9.62 4.05
N ILE A 96 0.49 9.66 4.87
CA ILE A 96 0.55 10.51 6.07
C ILE A 96 0.49 11.99 5.70
N LEU A 97 1.31 12.41 4.72
CA LEU A 97 1.35 13.80 4.26
C LEU A 97 -0.02 14.23 3.71
N MET A 98 -0.64 13.39 2.88
CA MET A 98 -1.93 13.69 2.27
C MET A 98 -3.10 13.69 3.27
N ASP A 99 -3.05 12.85 4.32
CA ASP A 99 -4.05 12.89 5.41
C ASP A 99 -3.90 14.18 6.23
N LEU A 100 -2.67 14.62 6.49
CA LEU A 100 -2.40 15.88 7.19
C LEU A 100 -2.90 17.10 6.39
N LEU A 101 -2.72 17.07 5.07
CA LEU A 101 -3.23 18.09 4.15
C LEU A 101 -4.75 17.98 3.89
N LYS A 102 -5.44 17.04 4.55
CA LYS A 102 -6.89 16.80 4.38
C LYS A 102 -7.31 16.64 2.91
N SER A 103 -6.44 16.05 2.11
CA SER A 103 -6.67 15.85 0.67
C SER A 103 -7.80 14.84 0.41
N SER A 104 -8.38 14.92 -0.80
CA SER A 104 -9.42 13.98 -1.23
C SER A 104 -8.87 12.55 -1.28
N LEU A 105 -9.69 11.56 -0.92
CA LEU A 105 -9.28 10.16 -0.93
C LEU A 105 -8.74 9.70 -2.30
N MET A 106 -9.35 10.21 -3.38
CA MET A 106 -8.94 9.94 -4.75
C MET A 106 -7.52 10.43 -5.04
N PHE A 107 -7.24 11.68 -4.69
CA PHE A 107 -5.93 12.29 -4.88
C PHE A 107 -4.86 11.63 -3.99
N THR A 108 -5.20 11.37 -2.73
CA THR A 108 -4.35 10.64 -1.79
C THR A 108 -3.94 9.26 -2.33
N SER A 109 -4.88 8.55 -2.95
CA SER A 109 -4.62 7.24 -3.56
C SER A 109 -3.67 7.32 -4.76
N VAL A 110 -3.87 8.28 -5.66
CA VAL A 110 -2.99 8.50 -6.82
C VAL A 110 -1.57 8.84 -6.36
N MET A 111 -1.44 9.78 -5.43
CA MET A 111 -0.12 10.16 -4.89
C MET A 111 0.54 8.99 -4.15
N SER A 112 -0.22 8.21 -3.39
CA SER A 112 0.29 6.99 -2.73
C SER A 112 0.78 5.95 -3.74
N SER A 113 0.08 5.76 -4.86
CA SER A 113 0.48 4.84 -5.93
C SER A 113 1.80 5.30 -6.58
N ILE A 114 1.91 6.60 -6.86
CA ILE A 114 3.14 7.22 -7.39
C ILE A 114 4.32 6.99 -6.43
N GLY A 115 4.15 7.23 -5.13
CA GLY A 115 5.21 6.97 -4.15
C GLY A 115 5.59 5.49 -4.06
N HIS A 116 4.61 4.60 -4.16
CA HIS A 116 4.84 3.16 -4.16
C HIS A 116 5.74 2.76 -5.34
N SER A 117 5.41 3.19 -6.55
CA SER A 117 6.20 2.91 -7.75
C SER A 117 7.57 3.59 -7.76
N LEU A 118 7.67 4.82 -7.22
CA LEU A 118 8.95 5.49 -7.03
C LEU A 118 9.88 4.66 -6.13
N GLY A 119 9.37 4.14 -5.02
CA GLY A 119 10.15 3.34 -4.07
C GLY A 119 10.63 2.02 -4.68
N GLN A 120 9.80 1.40 -5.52
CA GLN A 120 10.18 0.20 -6.27
C GLN A 120 11.32 0.48 -7.25
N VAL A 121 11.20 1.53 -8.07
CA VAL A 121 12.23 1.88 -9.07
C VAL A 121 13.55 2.24 -8.40
N LEU A 122 13.52 3.01 -7.31
CA LEU A 122 14.72 3.37 -6.57
C LEU A 122 15.46 2.13 -6.07
N VAL A 123 14.75 1.21 -5.40
CA VAL A 123 15.40 -0.02 -4.91
C VAL A 123 15.90 -0.88 -6.05
N VAL A 124 15.17 -1.04 -7.15
CA VAL A 124 15.68 -1.82 -8.30
C VAL A 124 16.95 -1.18 -8.86
N THR A 125 16.97 0.15 -9.01
CA THR A 125 18.12 0.88 -9.53
C THR A 125 19.37 0.67 -8.67
N PHE A 126 19.23 0.73 -7.34
CA PHE A 126 20.34 0.55 -6.40
C PHE A 126 20.71 -0.93 -6.18
N PHE A 127 19.74 -1.81 -5.96
CA PHE A 127 19.96 -3.21 -5.59
C PHE A 127 20.57 -4.02 -6.73
N TYR A 128 20.18 -3.73 -7.98
CA TYR A 128 20.75 -4.39 -9.16
C TYR A 128 21.97 -3.65 -9.74
N MET A 129 22.41 -2.56 -9.12
CA MET A 129 23.55 -1.74 -9.58
C MET A 129 23.40 -1.29 -11.03
N GLN A 130 22.16 -1.00 -11.46
CA GLN A 130 21.84 -0.56 -12.81
C GLN A 130 21.19 0.82 -12.80
N PRO A 131 21.98 1.91 -12.81
CA PRO A 131 21.46 3.28 -12.80
C PRO A 131 20.55 3.58 -14.00
N ALA A 132 20.77 2.90 -15.13
CA ALA A 132 19.95 3.03 -16.34
C ALA A 132 18.48 2.63 -16.14
N PHE A 133 18.16 1.85 -15.10
CA PHE A 133 16.78 1.43 -14.82
C PHE A 133 15.86 2.60 -14.47
N ILE A 134 16.41 3.74 -14.01
CA ILE A 134 15.63 4.95 -13.71
C ILE A 134 14.88 5.51 -14.94
N VAL A 135 15.32 5.18 -16.15
CA VAL A 135 14.64 5.55 -17.41
C VAL A 135 13.23 4.95 -17.50
N VAL A 136 12.93 3.90 -16.73
CA VAL A 136 11.60 3.27 -16.65
C VAL A 136 10.64 4.08 -15.75
N LEU A 137 11.16 4.99 -14.91
CA LEU A 137 10.38 5.76 -13.95
C LEU A 137 9.19 6.53 -14.57
N PRO A 138 9.34 7.27 -15.70
CA PRO A 138 8.22 7.99 -16.31
C PRO A 138 7.05 7.05 -16.68
N TYR A 139 7.35 5.85 -17.16
CA TYR A 139 6.34 4.83 -17.47
C TYR A 139 5.65 4.32 -16.20
N PHE A 140 6.41 4.08 -15.12
CA PHE A 140 5.87 3.70 -13.83
C PHE A 140 4.94 4.78 -13.26
N LEU A 141 5.34 6.05 -13.36
CA LEU A 141 4.53 7.19 -12.92
C LEU A 141 3.21 7.29 -13.71
N LEU A 142 3.27 7.13 -15.04
CA LEU A 142 2.08 7.12 -15.89
C LEU A 142 1.13 5.97 -15.53
N LEU A 143 1.66 4.77 -15.26
CA LEU A 143 0.87 3.61 -14.83
C LEU A 143 0.37 3.71 -13.39
N SER A 144 1.04 4.50 -12.55
CA SER A 144 0.64 4.75 -11.17
C SER A 144 -0.67 5.53 -11.07
N ILE A 145 -0.99 6.35 -12.08
CA ILE A 145 -2.23 7.14 -12.12
C ILE A 145 -3.47 6.24 -12.23
N PRO A 146 -3.64 5.40 -13.27
CA PRO A 146 -4.82 4.55 -13.39
C PRO A 146 -4.91 3.52 -12.25
N THR A 147 -3.78 2.97 -11.79
CA THR A 147 -3.77 2.05 -10.63
C THR A 147 -4.16 2.76 -9.34
N GLY A 148 -3.67 3.98 -9.12
CA GLY A 148 -4.05 4.84 -8.00
C GLY A 148 -5.53 5.22 -8.05
N LEU A 149 -6.07 5.46 -9.26
CA LEU A 149 -7.49 5.73 -9.44
C LEU A 149 -8.34 4.49 -9.13
N LEU A 150 -7.94 3.33 -9.62
CA LEU A 150 -8.65 2.06 -9.36
C LEU A 150 -8.65 1.74 -7.87
N THR A 151 -7.47 1.76 -7.22
CA THR A 151 -7.35 1.45 -5.79
C THR A 151 -8.11 2.44 -4.91
N GLY A 152 -8.11 3.73 -5.27
CA GLY A 152 -8.85 4.77 -4.55
C GLY A 152 -10.37 4.63 -4.71
N PHE A 153 -10.84 4.25 -5.90
CA PHE A 153 -12.25 3.98 -6.16
C PHE A 153 -12.75 2.79 -5.34
N VAL A 154 -12.00 1.68 -5.36
CA VAL A 154 -12.34 0.48 -4.56
C VAL A 154 -12.30 0.78 -3.07
N ALA A 155 -11.30 1.54 -2.60
CA ALA A 155 -11.23 1.96 -1.20
C ALA A 155 -12.43 2.85 -0.80
N THR A 156 -12.86 3.75 -1.68
CA THR A 156 -14.04 4.61 -1.44
C THR A 156 -15.29 3.78 -1.24
N ILE A 157 -15.54 2.82 -2.13
CA ILE A 157 -16.68 1.90 -2.05
C ILE A 157 -16.62 1.08 -0.75
N ALA A 158 -15.44 0.56 -0.40
CA ALA A 158 -15.25 -0.21 0.82
C ALA A 158 -15.56 0.64 2.06
N ILE A 159 -15.06 1.87 2.14
CA ILE A 159 -15.28 2.78 3.27
C ILE A 159 -16.77 3.17 3.38
N GLN A 160 -17.48 3.40 2.27
CA GLN A 160 -18.92 3.73 2.31
C GLN A 160 -19.78 2.60 2.89
N ARG A 161 -19.34 1.35 2.76
CA ARG A 161 -20.09 0.17 3.26
C ARG A 161 -19.72 -0.22 4.68
N VAL A 162 -18.70 0.40 5.28
CA VAL A 162 -18.20 0.02 6.61
C VAL A 162 -18.22 1.23 7.55
N LYS A 163 -18.80 1.08 8.74
CA LYS A 163 -18.86 2.17 9.73
C LYS A 163 -17.44 2.53 10.22
N PRO A 164 -17.00 3.80 10.06
CA PRO A 164 -15.66 4.21 10.50
C PRO A 164 -15.52 4.13 12.02
N LEU A 165 -14.33 3.74 12.49
CA LEU A 165 -14.01 3.57 13.91
C LEU A 165 -13.00 4.62 14.43
N ARG A 166 -12.64 5.59 13.58
CA ARG A 166 -11.74 6.70 13.89
C ARG A 166 -12.47 7.63 14.85
N LYS A 167 -11.84 7.96 15.99
CA LYS A 167 -12.29 9.09 16.81
C LYS A 167 -12.18 10.33 15.93
N GLN A 168 -13.32 10.97 15.67
CA GLN A 168 -13.32 12.34 15.17
C GLN A 168 -12.86 13.19 16.35
N ASP A 169 -11.60 13.61 16.31
CA ASP A 169 -11.10 14.68 17.16
C ASP A 169 -11.62 16.02 16.64
#